data_AF-A0A143PDQ3-F1
#
_entry.id   AF-A0A143PDQ3-F1
#
_cell.length_a   1.000
_cell.length_b   1.000
_cell.length_c   1.000
_cell.angle_alpha   90.00
_cell.angle_beta   90.00
_cell.angle_gamma   90.00
#
_symmetry.space_group_name_H-M   'P 1'
#
loop_
_entity.id
_entity.type
_entity.pdbx_description
1 polymer ?
#
loop_
_entity_poly.entity_id
_entity_poly.type
_entity_poly.pdbx_seq_one_letter_code
_entity_poly.pdbx_strand_id
1 'polypeptide(L)'
;MSKQLVSRAILYTFIFGALFFFLNRMGSQAPLMHTLLLSIGAALVFGICYIAMFSALTSPARKIKFGIVLPITVILGIVIGQLTGHMKIGVGTGVIIGIIIAFLWDLLSKDRNGDSE
;
A
#
# COMPACT_ATOMS: atom_id res chain seq x y z
N MET A 1 2.01 19.14 4.59
CA MET A 1 2.84 17.91 4.43
C MET A 1 4.28 18.32 4.14
N SER A 2 5.29 17.69 4.72
CA SER A 2 6.69 17.98 4.33
C SER A 2 6.94 17.49 2.90
N LYS A 3 7.73 18.23 2.11
CA LYS A 3 8.08 17.86 0.71
C LYS A 3 8.67 16.44 0.61
N GLN A 4 9.44 16.02 1.62
CA GLN A 4 10.00 14.67 1.70
C GLN A 4 8.94 13.56 1.77
N LEU A 5 7.83 13.78 2.48
CA LEU A 5 6.79 12.76 2.65
C LEU A 5 5.97 12.59 1.38
N VAL A 6 5.66 13.68 0.69
CA VAL A 6 5.00 13.64 -0.63
C VAL A 6 5.91 12.95 -1.65
N SER A 7 7.20 13.29 -1.66
CA SER A 7 8.18 12.65 -2.56
C SER A 7 8.27 11.13 -2.34
N ARG A 8 8.31 10.69 -1.08
CA ARG A 8 8.28 9.25 -0.73
C ARG A 8 6.96 8.58 -1.14
N ALA A 9 5.82 9.23 -0.92
CA ALA A 9 4.52 8.70 -1.34
C ALA A 9 4.45 8.46 -2.85
N ILE A 10 4.92 9.43 -3.64
CA ILE A 10 4.99 9.32 -5.10
C ILE A 10 5.93 8.18 -5.50
N LEU A 11 7.12 8.11 -4.89
CA LEU A 11 8.08 7.04 -5.13
C LEU A 11 7.48 5.66 -4.87
N TYR A 12 6.87 5.44 -3.70
CA TYR A 12 6.27 4.14 -3.36
C TYR A 12 5.08 3.80 -4.24
N THR A 13 4.26 4.78 -4.62
CA THR A 13 3.15 4.58 -5.54
C THR A 13 3.66 4.16 -6.92
N PHE A 14 4.72 4.79 -7.41
CA PHE A 14 5.35 4.44 -8.66
C PHE A 14 5.97 3.03 -8.62
N ILE A 15 6.74 2.73 -7.57
CA ILE A 15 7.33 1.40 -7.35
C ILE A 15 6.24 0.34 -7.33
N PHE A 16 5.17 0.56 -6.57
CA PHE A 16 4.03 -0.35 -6.50
C PHE A 16 3.40 -0.59 -7.87
N GLY A 17 3.11 0.48 -8.62
CA GLY A 17 2.52 0.38 -9.96
C GLY A 17 3.40 -0.39 -10.94
N ALA A 18 4.71 -0.12 -10.93
CA ALA A 18 5.67 -0.85 -11.74
C ALA A 18 5.73 -2.33 -11.35
N LEU A 19 5.85 -2.64 -10.06
CA LEU A 19 5.93 -4.02 -9.55
C LEU A 19 4.67 -4.81 -9.91
N PHE A 20 3.50 -4.20 -9.71
CA PHE A 20 2.22 -4.80 -10.07
C PHE A 20 2.14 -5.06 -11.58
N PHE A 21 2.60 -4.13 -12.41
CA PHE A 21 2.64 -4.33 -13.86
C PHE A 21 3.51 -5.52 -14.26
N PHE A 22 4.76 -5.57 -13.80
CA PHE A 22 5.68 -6.64 -14.16
C PHE A 22 5.17 -8.01 -13.72
N LEU A 23 4.74 -8.12 -12.47
CA LEU A 23 4.23 -9.37 -11.90
C LEU A 23 2.95 -9.81 -12.60
N ASN A 24 2.02 -8.88 -12.88
CA ASN A 24 0.77 -9.21 -13.56
C ASN A 24 1.01 -9.57 -15.03
N ARG A 25 1.99 -8.94 -15.69
CA ARG A 25 2.37 -9.23 -17.07
C ARG A 25 3.05 -10.60 -17.22
N MET A 26 3.89 -10.98 -16.27
CA MET A 26 4.53 -12.30 -16.24
C MET A 26 3.51 -13.43 -16.10
N GLY A 27 2.47 -13.23 -15.29
CA GLY A 27 1.44 -14.25 -15.03
C GLY A 27 0.25 -14.23 -16.00
N SER A 28 0.17 -13.30 -16.95
CA SER A 28 -1.03 -13.09 -17.78
C SER A 28 -0.73 -13.06 -19.28
N GLN A 29 -1.60 -13.70 -20.07
CA GLN A 29 -1.63 -13.57 -21.53
C GLN A 29 -2.48 -12.39 -22.01
N ALA A 30 -2.96 -11.54 -21.10
CA ALA A 30 -3.74 -10.38 -21.45
C ALA A 30 -2.95 -9.40 -22.35
N PRO A 31 -3.64 -8.62 -23.21
CA PRO A 31 -3.02 -7.57 -24.00
C PRO A 31 -2.20 -6.62 -23.13
N LEU A 32 -1.07 -6.14 -23.67
CA LEU A 32 -0.17 -5.23 -22.96
C LEU A 32 -0.92 -3.99 -22.44
N MET A 33 -1.75 -3.38 -23.28
CA MET A 33 -2.55 -2.21 -22.91
C MET A 33 -3.53 -2.49 -21.77
N HIS A 34 -4.13 -3.70 -21.74
CA HIS A 34 -5.02 -4.06 -20.64
C HIS A 34 -4.25 -4.13 -19.31
N THR A 35 -3.08 -4.78 -19.31
CA THR A 35 -2.24 -4.91 -18.12
C THR A 35 -1.73 -3.54 -17.65
N LEU A 36 -1.36 -2.66 -18.58
CA LEU A 36 -0.91 -1.31 -18.29
C LEU A 36 -2.01 -0.48 -17.61
N LEU A 37 -3.21 -0.44 -18.20
CA LEU A 37 -4.36 0.29 -17.62
C LEU A 37 -4.72 -0.23 -16.23
N LEU A 38 -4.71 -1.56 -16.04
CA LEU A 38 -4.99 -2.16 -14.74
C LEU A 38 -3.95 -1.76 -13.68
N SER A 39 -2.68 -1.66 -14.10
CA SER A 39 -1.57 -1.28 -13.22
C SER A 39 -1.59 0.20 -12.86
N ILE A 40 -1.94 1.06 -13.81
CA ILE A 40 -2.17 2.49 -13.55
C ILE A 40 -3.34 2.65 -12.57
N GLY A 41 -4.45 1.94 -12.80
CA GLY A 41 -5.60 1.94 -11.90
C GLY A 41 -5.24 1.47 -10.48
N ALA A 42 -4.52 0.36 -10.37
CA ALA A 42 -4.03 -0.13 -9.08
C ALA A 42 -3.13 0.92 -8.39
N ALA A 43 -2.19 1.51 -9.12
CA ALA A 43 -1.28 2.53 -8.58
C ALA A 43 -2.02 3.77 -8.10
N LEU A 44 -3.03 4.23 -8.84
CA LEU A 44 -3.88 5.34 -8.42
C LEU A 44 -4.62 5.02 -7.12
N VAL A 45 -5.26 3.84 -7.04
CA VAL A 45 -5.97 3.40 -5.82
C VAL A 45 -5.01 3.33 -4.63
N PHE A 46 -3.84 2.72 -4.81
CA PHE A 46 -2.81 2.65 -3.77
C PHE A 46 -2.34 4.04 -3.35
N GLY A 47 -2.06 4.93 -4.30
CA GLY A 47 -1.60 6.30 -4.03
C GLY A 47 -2.64 7.10 -3.26
N ILE A 48 -3.93 6.98 -3.62
CA ILE A 48 -5.04 7.61 -2.89
C ILE A 48 -5.12 7.04 -1.47
N CYS A 49 -5.09 5.72 -1.29
CA CYS A 49 -5.09 5.09 0.03
C CYS A 49 -3.90 5.56 0.88
N TYR A 50 -2.71 5.59 0.29
CA TYR A 50 -1.49 6.02 0.96
C TYR A 50 -1.59 7.48 1.42
N ILE A 51 -2.03 8.39 0.54
CA ILE A 51 -2.21 9.82 0.87
C ILE A 51 -3.32 10.02 1.90
N ALA A 52 -4.44 9.32 1.77
CA ALA A 52 -5.57 9.42 2.70
C ALA A 52 -5.16 8.99 4.11
N MET A 53 -4.49 7.84 4.25
CA MET A 53 -3.91 7.41 5.53
C MET A 53 -2.94 8.44 6.08
N PHE A 54 -2.04 8.95 5.25
CA PHE A 54 -1.03 9.90 5.68
C PHE A 54 -1.61 11.24 6.14
N SER A 55 -2.75 11.62 5.57
CA SER A 55 -3.51 12.81 5.93
C SER A 55 -4.31 12.61 7.21
N ALA A 56 -4.88 11.41 7.42
CA ALA A 56 -5.65 11.07 8.62
C ALA A 56 -4.81 11.01 9.90
N LEU A 57 -3.52 10.68 9.78
CA LEU A 57 -2.62 10.63 10.92
C LEU A 57 -2.18 12.05 11.33
N THR A 58 -2.27 12.38 12.61
CA THR A 58 -1.84 13.69 13.13
C THR A 58 -0.37 13.69 13.56
N SER A 59 0.12 12.58 14.12
CA SER A 59 1.50 12.47 14.61
C SER A 59 2.51 12.09 13.51
N PRO A 60 3.68 12.76 13.43
CA PRO A 60 4.78 12.38 12.54
C PRO A 60 5.29 10.95 12.75
N ALA A 61 5.30 10.47 14.00
CA ALA A 61 5.75 9.11 14.31
C ALA A 61 4.79 8.05 13.75
N ARG A 62 3.48 8.31 13.82
CA ARG A 62 2.45 7.44 13.27
C ARG A 62 2.50 7.40 11.75
N LYS A 63 2.69 8.56 11.12
CA LYS A 63 2.90 8.69 9.67
C LYS A 63 4.05 7.81 9.14
N ILE A 64 5.17 7.75 9.84
CA ILE A 64 6.31 6.92 9.44
C ILE A 64 5.97 5.43 9.55
N LYS A 65 5.37 4.99 10.66
CA LYS A 65 4.98 3.58 10.86
C LYS A 65 4.03 3.12 9.76
N PHE A 66 2.94 3.85 9.55
CA PHE A 66 1.93 3.53 8.53
C PHE A 66 2.49 3.60 7.11
N GLY A 67 3.35 4.58 6.84
CA GLY A 67 4.02 4.73 5.55
C GLY A 67 4.96 3.57 5.20
N ILE A 68 5.39 2.77 6.19
CA ILE A 68 6.21 1.58 5.96
C ILE A 68 5.33 0.31 5.89
N VAL A 69 4.36 0.17 6.79
CA VAL A 69 3.50 -1.03 6.87
C VAL A 69 2.68 -1.24 5.61
N LEU A 70 2.10 -0.17 5.05
CA LEU A 70 1.18 -0.29 3.92
C LEU A 70 1.89 -0.75 2.63
N PRO A 71 3.05 -0.19 2.22
CA PRO A 71 3.81 -0.74 1.09
C PRO A 71 4.20 -2.21 1.27
N ILE A 72 4.67 -2.61 2.47
CA ILE A 72 5.14 -3.97 2.73
C ILE A 72 4.00 -4.99 2.58
N THR A 73 2.86 -4.72 3.22
CA THR A 73 1.69 -5.60 3.22
C THR A 73 1.07 -5.71 1.83
N VAL A 74 1.08 -4.63 1.06
CA VAL A 74 0.64 -4.64 -0.33
C VAL A 74 1.60 -5.43 -1.21
N ILE A 75 2.92 -5.27 -1.08
CA ILE A 75 3.91 -6.08 -1.82
C ILE A 75 3.73 -7.57 -1.49
N LEU A 76 3.57 -7.93 -0.21
CA LEU A 76 3.27 -9.30 0.21
C LEU A 76 1.98 -9.83 -0.42
N GLY A 77 0.92 -9.02 -0.43
CA GLY A 77 -0.35 -9.37 -1.07
C GLY A 77 -0.20 -9.63 -2.57
N ILE A 78 0.61 -8.84 -3.27
CA ILE A 78 0.93 -9.06 -4.69
C ILE A 78 1.64 -10.42 -4.87
N VAL A 79 2.67 -10.69 -4.07
CA VAL A 79 3.46 -11.94 -4.17
C VAL A 79 2.56 -13.15 -3.92
N ILE A 80 1.76 -13.13 -2.86
CA ILE A 80 0.82 -14.21 -2.53
C ILE A 80 -0.24 -14.34 -3.63
N GLY A 81 -0.75 -13.22 -4.15
CA GLY A 81 -1.70 -13.19 -5.25
C GLY A 81 -1.15 -13.80 -6.54
N GLN A 82 0.13 -13.56 -6.85
CA GLN A 82 0.80 -14.24 -7.96
C GLN A 82 0.94 -15.74 -7.73
N LEU A 83 1.43 -16.16 -6.56
CA LEU A 83 1.64 -17.57 -6.24
C LEU A 83 0.34 -18.38 -6.27
N THR A 84 -0.79 -17.75 -5.93
CA THR A 84 -2.12 -18.37 -5.94
C THR A 84 -2.88 -18.21 -7.25
N GLY A 85 -2.32 -17.52 -8.26
CA GLY A 85 -3.02 -17.20 -9.50
C GLY A 85 -4.16 -16.18 -9.36
N HIS A 86 -4.31 -15.58 -8.18
CA HIS A 86 -5.38 -14.65 -7.82
C HIS A 86 -4.86 -13.24 -7.54
N MET A 87 -4.08 -12.68 -8.48
CA MET A 87 -3.41 -11.37 -8.39
C MET A 87 -4.33 -10.23 -7.89
N LYS A 88 -5.54 -10.14 -8.45
CA LYS A 88 -6.53 -9.10 -8.08
C LYS A 88 -6.95 -9.21 -6.61
N ILE A 89 -7.17 -10.44 -6.15
CA ILE A 89 -7.58 -10.73 -4.78
C ILE A 89 -6.41 -10.44 -3.85
N GLY A 90 -5.21 -10.92 -4.16
CA GLY A 90 -4.01 -10.71 -3.35
C GLY A 90 -3.68 -9.23 -3.11
N VAL A 91 -3.85 -8.36 -4.11
CA VAL A 91 -3.71 -6.92 -3.91
C VAL A 91 -4.79 -6.35 -3.01
N GLY A 92 -6.04 -6.74 -3.23
CA GLY A 92 -7.16 -6.30 -2.38
C GLY A 92 -6.96 -6.69 -0.91
N THR A 93 -6.62 -7.95 -0.65
CA THR A 93 -6.31 -8.42 0.71
C THR A 93 -5.06 -7.77 1.28
N GLY A 94 -4.01 -7.57 0.49
CA GLY A 94 -2.80 -6.86 0.93
C GLY A 94 -3.08 -5.44 1.43
N VAL A 95 -3.93 -4.69 0.71
CA VAL A 95 -4.36 -3.35 1.13
C VAL A 95 -5.19 -3.41 2.40
N ILE A 96 -6.19 -4.30 2.48
CA ILE A 96 -7.07 -4.44 3.64
C ILE A 96 -6.27 -4.83 4.89
N ILE A 97 -5.41 -5.85 4.78
CA ILE A 97 -4.55 -6.31 5.87
C ILE A 97 -3.57 -5.20 6.29
N GLY A 98 -3.00 -4.47 5.34
CA GLY A 98 -2.14 -3.32 5.62
C GLY A 98 -2.82 -2.25 6.46
N ILE A 99 -4.06 -1.91 6.12
CA ILE A 99 -4.86 -0.96 6.87
C ILE A 99 -5.15 -1.49 8.29
N ILE A 100 -5.55 -2.77 8.41
CA ILE A 100 -5.85 -3.40 9.71
C ILE A 100 -4.61 -3.44 10.60
N ILE A 101 -3.47 -3.93 10.10
CA ILE A 101 -2.23 -4.02 10.88
C ILE A 101 -1.80 -2.65 11.37
N ALA A 102 -1.88 -1.64 10.50
CA ALA A 102 -1.49 -0.30 10.89
C ALA A 102 -2.43 0.28 11.95
N PHE A 103 -3.74 0.05 11.85
CA PHE A 103 -4.71 0.48 12.85
C PHE A 103 -4.53 -0.25 14.19
N LEU A 104 -4.32 -1.57 14.17
CA LEU A 104 -4.02 -2.36 15.37
C LEU A 104 -2.72 -1.89 16.04
N TRP A 105 -1.69 -1.60 15.26
CA TRP A 105 -0.44 -1.05 15.77
C TRP A 105 -0.66 0.30 16.47
N ASP A 106 -1.52 1.16 15.91
CA ASP A 106 -1.86 2.44 16.52
C ASP A 106 -2.59 2.27 17.85
N LEU A 107 -3.59 1.39 17.88
CA LEU A 107 -4.36 1.07 19.07
C LEU A 107 -3.46 0.52 20.19
N LEU A 108 -2.59 -0.44 19.85
CA LEU A 108 -1.67 -1.04 20.81
C LEU A 108 -0.61 -0.03 21.30
N SER A 109 -0.17 0.88 20.43
CA SER A 109 0.77 1.96 20.79
C SER A 109 0.12 2.98 21.73
N LYS A 110 -1.18 3.23 21.57
CA LYS A 110 -1.94 4.14 22.44
C LYS A 110 -2.08 3.57 23.85
N ASP A 111 -2.32 2.27 23.95
CA ASP A 111 -2.48 1.57 25.24
C ASP A 111 -1.14 1.42 25.99
N ARG A 112 -0.03 1.25 25.26
CA ARG A 112 1.30 1.10 25.86
C ARG A 112 1.93 2.40 26.36
N ASN A 113 1.42 3.56 25.94
CA ASN A 113 1.98 4.85 26.30
C ASN A 113 1.22 5.60 27.39
N GLY A 114 0.02 5.19 27.82
CA GLY A 114 -0.66 5.80 28.97
C GLY A 114 -0.85 7.33 28.92
N ASP A 115 -0.55 8.00 27.81
CA ASP A 115 -0.66 9.45 27.70
C ASP A 115 -2.09 9.79 27.31
N SER A 116 -2.90 9.98 28.34
CA SER A 116 -3.84 11.07 28.38
C SER A 116 -3.10 12.36 28.01
N GLU A 117 -3.23 12.78 26.75
CA GLU A 117 -3.44 14.16 26.24
C GLU A 117 -3.13 14.26 24.73
#